data_AF-A0A971TQ01-F1
#
_entry.id   AF-A0A971TQ01-F1
#
_cell.length_a   1.000
_cell.length_b   1.000
_cell.length_c   1.000
_cell.angle_alpha   90.00
_cell.angle_beta   90.00
_cell.angle_gamma   90.00
#
_symmetry.space_group_name_H-M   'P 1'
#
loop_
_entity.id
_entity.type
_entity.pdbx_description
1 polymer ?
#
loop_
_entity_poly.entity_id
_entity_poly.type
_entity_poly.pdbx_seq_one_letter_code
_entity_poly.pdbx_strand_id
1 'polypeptide(L)'
;MWNPKIVVKQEWKQIAGPTVQLSSATVESPTFTAPDVAEPVELTFRQTVHGGLVSEPREVTVRVAPGATADTQPSIIVAAPATEVRLTIDPEAVAKVKDQPAWAALADPQLWLAAAGQIFFTLSVGFGIILNYASYLRKDDDVVLSGLTATSTNEFCEVCLGGMITIPAAFLFLSAADLTPEVLKSGFQLGFMALPAVFAKMPMGNLFGGLWFFMLFAAAITSSLSMLQPAIAFLEEGFGMGRRLSVTCLSMLTATGGLLVVYFSKDLIALDVLDFWVGTVCIFVLATMQVLVVGWAFGVKRAQEESARGAAFKVPRVFWFLIKYVAPVYLLVIFIAWCYQNVPAYISNVANLNSEDRGTVLLMLAFIFVLLIFFGMLVHLAGKNWKAQGRLAHADREPQI
;
A
#
# COMPACT_ATOMS: atom_id res chain seq x y z
N MET A 1 -11.45 -28.19 -13.55
CA MET A 1 -11.34 -26.71 -13.51
C MET A 1 -11.20 -26.31 -12.06
N TRP A 2 -10.11 -25.62 -11.70
CA TRP A 2 -9.99 -24.98 -10.40
C TRP A 2 -10.98 -23.82 -10.35
N ASN A 3 -11.95 -23.87 -9.43
CA ASN A 3 -12.96 -22.83 -9.21
C ASN A 3 -12.76 -22.25 -7.81
N PRO A 4 -11.77 -21.36 -7.62
CA PRO A 4 -11.52 -20.74 -6.33
C PRO A 4 -12.76 -19.94 -5.92
N LYS A 5 -13.47 -20.44 -4.89
CA LYS A 5 -14.57 -19.71 -4.25
C LYS A 5 -14.00 -18.71 -3.26
N ILE A 6 -14.63 -17.54 -3.20
CA ILE A 6 -14.29 -16.49 -2.24
C ILE A 6 -14.71 -16.96 -0.84
N VAL A 7 -13.79 -16.86 0.12
CA VAL A 7 -14.09 -17.15 1.53
C VAL A 7 -14.93 -16.00 2.08
N VAL A 8 -16.07 -16.32 2.70
CA VAL A 8 -17.03 -15.34 3.21
C VAL A 8 -16.82 -15.14 4.71
N LYS A 9 -16.81 -13.89 5.16
CA LYS A 9 -16.81 -13.50 6.57
C LYS A 9 -17.97 -12.57 6.87
N GLN A 10 -18.43 -12.55 8.12
CA GLN A 10 -19.65 -11.86 8.50
C GLN A 10 -19.42 -11.02 9.75
N GLU A 11 -20.01 -9.83 9.77
CA GLU A 11 -19.91 -8.87 10.86
C GLU A 11 -21.30 -8.36 11.23
N TRP A 12 -21.55 -8.24 12.53
CA TRP A 12 -22.77 -7.70 13.11
C TRP A 12 -22.45 -6.48 13.97
N LYS A 13 -23.12 -5.36 13.69
CA LYS A 13 -22.97 -4.12 14.46
C LYS A 13 -24.33 -3.56 14.85
N GLN A 14 -24.54 -3.27 16.13
CA GLN A 14 -25.73 -2.53 16.55
C GLN A 14 -25.59 -1.06 16.12
N ILE A 15 -26.64 -0.51 15.50
CA ILE A 15 -26.64 0.85 14.94
C ILE A 15 -27.70 1.76 15.57
N ALA A 16 -28.74 1.20 16.18
CA ALA A 16 -29.78 1.96 16.88
C ALA A 16 -30.43 1.17 18.02
N GLY A 17 -31.07 1.90 18.95
CA GLY A 17 -31.78 1.35 20.11
C GLY A 17 -30.91 1.17 21.36
N PRO A 18 -31.47 0.63 22.45
CA PRO A 18 -30.73 0.37 23.69
C PRO A 18 -29.58 -0.61 23.49
N THR A 19 -28.40 -0.31 24.02
CA THR A 19 -27.22 -1.16 23.84
C THR A 19 -27.43 -2.56 24.42
N VAL A 20 -27.21 -3.60 23.61
CA VAL A 20 -27.23 -5.00 24.04
C VAL A 20 -25.88 -5.67 23.79
N GLN A 21 -25.56 -6.68 24.59
CA GLN A 21 -24.34 -7.45 24.44
C GLN A 21 -24.60 -8.66 23.53
N LEU A 22 -23.96 -8.68 22.36
CA LEU A 22 -23.99 -9.84 21.47
C LEU A 22 -23.05 -10.94 21.99
N SER A 23 -23.43 -12.20 21.79
CA SER A 23 -22.60 -13.36 22.13
C SER A 23 -21.30 -13.41 21.31
N SER A 24 -21.34 -12.95 20.06
CA SER A 24 -20.17 -12.56 19.27
C SER A 24 -20.62 -11.69 18.10
N ALA A 25 -19.82 -10.71 17.70
CA ALA A 25 -20.12 -9.87 16.53
C ALA A 25 -19.75 -10.53 15.18
N THR A 26 -19.07 -11.68 15.19
CA THR A 26 -18.40 -12.23 14.00
C THR A 26 -18.85 -13.66 13.66
N VAL A 27 -19.74 -14.22 14.47
CA VAL A 27 -20.34 -15.54 14.21
C VAL A 27 -21.51 -15.39 13.25
N GLU A 28 -21.82 -16.51 12.59
CA GLU A 28 -22.92 -16.62 11.64
C GLU A 28 -24.25 -16.15 12.24
N SER A 29 -24.67 -16.69 13.37
CA SER A 29 -25.94 -16.33 14.02
C SER A 29 -25.73 -15.94 15.47
N PRO A 30 -25.41 -14.67 15.76
CA PRO A 30 -25.18 -14.22 17.12
C PRO A 30 -26.48 -14.14 17.91
N THR A 31 -26.37 -14.25 19.22
CA THR A 31 -27.48 -14.18 20.16
C THR A 31 -27.29 -13.02 21.13
N PHE A 32 -28.39 -12.48 21.65
CA PHE A 32 -28.37 -11.52 22.75
C PHE A 32 -29.63 -11.69 23.60
N THR A 33 -29.60 -11.17 24.83
CA THR A 33 -30.79 -11.15 25.70
C THR A 33 -31.58 -9.87 25.44
N ALA A 34 -32.85 -10.00 25.07
CA ALA A 34 -33.73 -8.85 24.85
C ALA A 34 -33.86 -8.01 26.13
N PRO A 35 -33.74 -6.67 26.04
CA PRO A 35 -33.89 -5.80 27.20
C PRO A 35 -35.27 -5.94 27.82
N ASP A 36 -35.33 -5.85 29.14
CA ASP A 36 -36.59 -5.82 29.87
C ASP A 36 -37.23 -4.43 29.70
N VAL A 37 -38.39 -4.38 29.03
CA VAL A 37 -39.03 -3.13 28.60
C VAL A 37 -40.52 -3.14 28.90
N ALA A 38 -41.02 -2.03 29.45
CA ALA A 38 -42.45 -1.83 29.72
C ALA A 38 -43.23 -1.36 28.48
N GLU A 39 -42.55 -0.73 27.52
CA GLU A 39 -43.09 -0.24 26.25
C GLU A 39 -42.30 -0.86 25.08
N PRO A 40 -42.89 -0.99 23.87
CA PRO A 40 -42.19 -1.56 22.73
C PRO A 40 -40.94 -0.76 22.34
N VAL A 41 -39.81 -1.44 22.16
CA VAL A 41 -38.55 -0.82 21.73
C VAL A 41 -38.00 -1.53 20.49
N GLU A 42 -37.40 -0.74 19.60
CA GLU A 42 -36.71 -1.24 18.41
C GLU A 42 -35.20 -1.16 18.58
N LEU A 43 -34.55 -2.27 18.26
CA LEU A 43 -33.10 -2.41 18.15
C LEU A 43 -32.79 -2.61 16.68
N THR A 44 -31.82 -1.89 16.12
CA THR A 44 -31.41 -2.12 14.73
C THR A 44 -29.97 -2.58 14.68
N PHE A 45 -29.74 -3.67 13.96
CA PHE A 45 -28.44 -4.27 13.73
C PHE A 45 -28.12 -4.24 12.24
N ARG A 46 -26.88 -3.93 11.91
CA ARG A 46 -26.34 -4.07 10.57
C ARG A 46 -25.56 -5.36 10.47
N GLN A 47 -25.99 -6.25 9.59
CA GLN A 47 -25.20 -7.37 9.10
C GLN A 47 -24.38 -6.90 7.91
N THR A 48 -23.10 -7.21 7.89
CA THR A 48 -22.22 -7.00 6.73
C THR A 48 -21.60 -8.33 6.35
N VAL A 49 -21.88 -8.80 5.14
CA VAL A 49 -21.24 -9.99 4.57
C VAL A 49 -20.09 -9.55 3.68
N HIS A 50 -18.88 -9.96 4.04
CA HIS A 50 -17.64 -9.61 3.36
C HIS A 50 -17.13 -10.79 2.52
N GLY A 51 -16.78 -10.54 1.26
CA GLY A 51 -16.02 -11.50 0.45
C GLY A 51 -15.41 -10.88 -0.80
N GLY A 52 -14.09 -10.98 -0.91
CA GLY A 52 -13.35 -10.40 -2.03
C GLY A 52 -13.48 -8.87 -2.04
N LEU A 53 -13.99 -8.32 -3.14
CA LEU A 53 -14.24 -6.88 -3.31
C LEU A 53 -15.70 -6.46 -3.02
N VAL A 54 -16.58 -7.40 -2.68
CA VAL A 54 -18.01 -7.11 -2.47
C VAL A 54 -18.35 -7.22 -0.99
N SER A 55 -19.05 -6.19 -0.52
CA SER A 55 -19.64 -6.12 0.82
C SER A 55 -21.13 -5.84 0.65
N GLU A 56 -21.96 -6.70 1.23
CA GLU A 56 -23.42 -6.57 1.18
C GLU A 56 -23.92 -6.23 2.59
N PRO A 57 -24.05 -4.93 2.94
CA PRO A 57 -24.63 -4.53 4.20
C PRO A 57 -26.15 -4.63 4.16
N ARG A 58 -26.75 -5.12 5.25
CA ARG A 58 -28.19 -5.23 5.42
C ARG A 58 -28.56 -4.89 6.87
N GLU A 59 -29.71 -4.25 7.06
CA GLU A 59 -30.22 -3.93 8.38
C GLU A 59 -31.30 -4.94 8.80
N VAL A 60 -31.24 -5.34 10.06
CA VAL A 60 -32.19 -6.22 10.73
C VAL A 60 -32.71 -5.48 11.95
N THR A 61 -34.02 -5.31 12.02
CA THR A 61 -34.68 -4.65 13.15
C THR A 61 -35.26 -5.71 14.08
N VAL A 62 -34.97 -5.61 15.37
CA VAL A 62 -35.59 -6.42 16.42
C VAL A 62 -36.53 -5.54 17.21
N ARG A 63 -37.82 -5.87 17.18
CA ARG A 63 -38.86 -5.21 17.98
C ARG A 63 -39.14 -6.04 19.23
N VAL A 64 -38.81 -5.48 20.39
CA VAL A 64 -39.08 -6.09 21.69
C VAL A 64 -40.38 -5.49 22.23
N ALA A 65 -41.40 -6.32 22.46
CA ALA A 65 -42.70 -5.85 22.93
C ALA A 65 -43.31 -6.78 24.00
N PRO A 66 -43.93 -6.24 25.07
CA PRO A 66 -44.63 -7.04 26.06
C PRO A 66 -45.75 -7.89 25.44
N GLY A 67 -45.75 -9.20 25.69
CA GLY A 67 -46.78 -10.12 25.18
C GLY A 67 -46.61 -10.57 23.73
N ALA A 68 -45.49 -10.25 23.07
CA ALA A 68 -45.21 -10.74 21.73
C ALA A 68 -44.91 -12.25 21.69
N THR A 69 -45.28 -12.92 20.60
CA THR A 69 -44.80 -14.26 20.24
C THR A 69 -43.60 -14.11 19.31
N ALA A 70 -42.60 -14.99 19.45
CA ALA A 70 -41.39 -14.93 18.64
C ALA A 70 -41.75 -15.18 17.16
N ASP A 71 -41.63 -14.14 16.33
CA ASP A 71 -41.81 -14.23 14.88
C ASP A 71 -40.54 -13.74 14.19
N THR A 72 -40.12 -14.46 13.16
CA THR A 72 -38.85 -14.23 12.44
C THR A 72 -39.16 -13.97 10.97
N GLN A 73 -39.30 -12.69 10.63
CA GLN A 73 -39.24 -12.26 9.23
C GLN A 73 -37.81 -11.88 8.87
N PRO A 74 -37.39 -12.01 7.60
CA PRO A 74 -36.01 -11.79 7.18
C PRO A 74 -35.49 -10.34 7.38
N SER A 75 -36.33 -9.38 7.73
CA SER A 75 -35.94 -8.00 8.06
C SER A 75 -36.39 -7.52 9.45
N ILE A 76 -37.39 -8.18 10.05
CA ILE A 76 -37.97 -7.80 11.35
C ILE A 76 -38.12 -9.04 12.23
N ILE A 77 -37.47 -9.02 13.39
CA ILE A 77 -37.59 -10.05 14.42
C ILE A 77 -38.45 -9.48 15.55
N VAL A 78 -39.48 -10.19 15.96
CA VAL A 78 -40.30 -9.80 17.12
C VAL A 78 -39.91 -10.69 18.31
N ALA A 79 -39.59 -10.09 19.45
CA ALA A 79 -39.15 -10.80 20.65
C ALA A 79 -39.90 -10.36 21.91
N ALA A 80 -40.04 -11.29 22.86
CA ALA A 80 -40.57 -11.00 24.18
C ALA A 80 -39.45 -10.47 25.11
N PRO A 81 -39.77 -9.64 26.13
CA PRO A 81 -38.80 -9.15 27.10
C PRO A 81 -38.03 -10.29 27.80
N ALA A 82 -36.75 -10.07 28.08
CA ALA A 82 -35.85 -11.02 28.77
C ALA A 82 -35.69 -12.40 28.11
N THR A 83 -36.01 -12.54 26.81
CA THR A 83 -35.77 -13.77 26.04
C THR A 83 -34.47 -13.71 25.25
N GLU A 84 -33.87 -14.86 24.94
CA GLU A 84 -32.74 -14.93 24.02
C GLU A 84 -33.23 -14.74 22.58
N VAL A 85 -32.65 -13.75 21.90
CA VAL A 85 -32.93 -13.46 20.49
C VAL A 85 -31.71 -13.89 19.67
N ARG A 86 -31.95 -14.71 18.64
CA ARG A 86 -30.94 -15.07 17.64
C ARG A 86 -31.13 -14.23 16.39
N LEU A 87 -30.08 -13.51 15.99
CA LEU A 87 -30.05 -12.83 14.70
C LEU A 87 -29.88 -13.87 13.59
N THR A 88 -30.71 -13.76 12.56
CA THR A 88 -30.74 -14.71 11.43
C THR A 88 -29.93 -14.14 10.26
N ILE A 89 -29.12 -15.00 9.64
CA ILE A 89 -28.37 -14.65 8.43
C ILE A 89 -29.29 -14.65 7.24
N ASP A 90 -29.08 -13.70 6.33
CA ASP A 90 -29.62 -13.79 4.99
C ASP A 90 -28.81 -14.77 4.11
N PRO A 91 -29.35 -15.95 3.77
CA PRO A 91 -28.65 -16.91 2.92
C PRO A 91 -28.44 -16.38 1.50
N GLU A 92 -29.27 -15.45 1.01
CA GLU A 92 -29.11 -14.85 -0.32
C GLU A 92 -27.91 -13.90 -0.37
N ALA A 93 -27.72 -13.09 0.68
CA ALA A 93 -26.55 -12.23 0.81
C ALA A 93 -25.24 -13.06 0.86
N VAL A 94 -25.24 -14.16 1.60
CA VAL A 94 -24.10 -15.08 1.66
C VAL A 94 -23.85 -15.75 0.31
N ALA A 95 -24.90 -16.24 -0.36
CA ALA A 95 -24.77 -16.85 -1.68
C ALA A 95 -24.23 -15.88 -2.72
N LYS A 96 -24.73 -14.64 -2.75
CA LYS A 96 -24.30 -13.57 -3.66
C LYS A 96 -22.80 -13.27 -3.53
N VAL A 97 -22.25 -13.31 -2.33
CA VAL A 97 -20.82 -13.09 -2.08
C VAL A 97 -20.00 -14.36 -2.35
N LYS A 98 -20.50 -15.53 -1.95
CA LYS A 98 -19.81 -16.82 -2.07
C LYS A 98 -19.67 -17.31 -3.50
N ASP A 99 -20.69 -17.07 -4.32
CA ASP A 99 -20.74 -17.55 -5.70
C ASP A 99 -20.17 -16.54 -6.70
N GLN A 100 -19.64 -15.41 -6.22
CA GLN A 100 -18.86 -14.53 -7.07
C GLN A 100 -17.56 -15.21 -7.51
N PRO A 101 -17.29 -15.25 -8.82
CA PRO A 101 -16.04 -15.77 -9.30
C PRO A 101 -14.89 -14.85 -8.93
N ALA A 102 -13.75 -15.41 -8.53
CA ALA A 102 -12.56 -14.60 -8.19
C ALA A 102 -12.11 -13.67 -9.35
N TRP A 103 -12.34 -14.08 -10.61
CA TRP A 103 -12.04 -13.26 -11.79
C TRP A 103 -13.00 -12.08 -11.98
N ALA A 104 -14.15 -12.03 -11.32
CA ALA A 104 -14.98 -10.81 -11.31
C ALA A 104 -14.21 -9.62 -10.73
N ALA A 105 -13.29 -9.87 -9.79
CA ALA A 105 -12.44 -8.83 -9.23
C ALA A 105 -11.50 -8.21 -10.30
N LEU A 106 -11.10 -8.97 -11.32
CA LEU A 106 -10.25 -8.46 -12.41
C LEU A 106 -10.97 -7.47 -13.33
N ALA A 107 -12.31 -7.40 -13.26
CA ALA A 107 -13.08 -6.39 -13.98
C ALA A 107 -13.04 -5.01 -13.29
N ASP A 108 -12.59 -4.93 -12.03
CA ASP A 108 -12.47 -3.68 -11.30
C ASP A 108 -11.19 -2.92 -11.71
N PRO A 109 -11.30 -1.74 -12.33
CA PRO A 109 -10.14 -0.92 -12.68
C PRO A 109 -9.32 -0.47 -11.46
N GLN A 110 -9.94 -0.33 -10.28
CA GLN A 110 -9.25 0.08 -9.05
C GLN A 110 -8.27 -1.00 -8.59
N LEU A 111 -8.60 -2.29 -8.78
CA LEU A 111 -7.69 -3.40 -8.48
C LEU A 111 -6.39 -3.29 -9.27
N TRP A 112 -6.48 -2.98 -10.57
CA TRP A 112 -5.31 -2.84 -11.44
C TRP A 112 -4.48 -1.61 -11.11
N LEU A 113 -5.13 -0.51 -10.71
CA LEU A 113 -4.44 0.69 -10.25
C LEU A 113 -3.66 0.42 -8.96
N ALA A 114 -4.27 -0.27 -7.99
CA ALA A 114 -3.62 -0.67 -6.75
C ALA A 114 -2.44 -1.64 -7.02
N ALA A 115 -2.64 -2.64 -7.88
CA ALA A 115 -1.58 -3.59 -8.25
C ALA A 115 -0.40 -2.90 -8.95
N ALA A 116 -0.67 -1.96 -9.87
CA ALA A 116 0.38 -1.20 -10.51
C ALA A 116 1.17 -0.35 -9.50
N GLY A 117 0.48 0.32 -8.58
CA GLY A 117 1.11 1.06 -7.49
C GLY A 117 2.03 0.18 -6.65
N GLN A 118 1.56 -1.01 -6.24
CA GLN A 118 2.35 -1.97 -5.48
C GLN A 118 3.68 -2.32 -6.18
N ILE A 119 3.64 -2.62 -7.49
CA ILE A 119 4.84 -2.97 -8.27
C ILE A 119 5.88 -1.84 -8.30
N PHE A 120 5.46 -0.57 -8.36
CA PHE A 120 6.39 0.56 -8.29
C PHE A 120 7.18 0.58 -6.98
N PHE A 121 6.49 0.30 -5.87
CA PHE A 121 7.08 0.31 -4.55
C PHE A 121 7.99 -0.88 -4.30
N THR A 122 7.51 -2.11 -4.56
CA THR A 122 8.32 -3.31 -4.27
C THR A 122 9.60 -3.34 -5.10
N LEU A 123 9.57 -2.92 -6.36
CA LEU A 123 10.76 -2.86 -7.22
C LEU A 123 11.60 -1.60 -7.03
N SER A 124 11.19 -0.66 -6.16
CA SER A 124 11.89 0.60 -5.93
C SER A 124 12.14 1.41 -7.22
N VAL A 125 11.20 1.36 -8.17
CA VAL A 125 11.32 2.05 -9.45
C VAL A 125 11.03 3.54 -9.26
N GLY A 126 11.86 4.41 -9.85
CA GLY A 126 11.73 5.86 -9.70
C GLY A 126 12.66 6.48 -8.64
N PHE A 127 13.19 5.68 -7.71
CA PHE A 127 14.03 6.14 -6.60
C PHE A 127 15.47 6.47 -7.02
N GLY A 128 15.91 6.03 -8.20
CA GLY A 128 17.30 6.16 -8.65
C GLY A 128 18.28 5.15 -8.04
N ILE A 129 17.80 4.25 -7.16
CA ILE A 129 18.60 3.22 -6.49
C ILE A 129 19.21 2.25 -7.51
N ILE A 130 18.40 1.74 -8.42
CA ILE A 130 18.87 0.81 -9.47
C ILE A 130 19.87 1.49 -10.39
N LEU A 131 19.64 2.75 -10.79
CA LEU A 131 20.58 3.51 -11.62
C LEU A 131 21.92 3.68 -10.90
N ASN A 132 21.87 3.98 -9.60
CA ASN A 132 23.07 4.13 -8.81
C ASN A 132 23.82 2.79 -8.63
N TYR A 133 23.13 1.66 -8.45
CA TYR A 133 23.80 0.35 -8.42
C TYR A 133 24.38 -0.04 -9.78
N ALA A 134 23.66 0.25 -10.86
CA ALA A 134 24.13 0.00 -12.21
C ALA A 134 25.39 0.80 -12.57
N SER A 135 25.63 1.95 -11.92
CA SER A 135 26.86 2.76 -12.13
C SER A 135 28.14 2.06 -11.64
N TYR A 136 28.01 1.07 -10.74
CA TYR A 136 29.14 0.27 -10.25
C TYR A 136 29.42 -0.98 -11.10
N LEU A 137 28.55 -1.30 -12.07
CA LEU A 137 28.75 -2.43 -12.98
C LEU A 137 29.81 -2.13 -14.04
N ARG A 138 30.41 -3.18 -14.58
CA ARG A 138 31.29 -3.06 -15.74
C ARG A 138 30.44 -2.91 -17.01
N LYS A 139 31.05 -2.32 -18.05
CA LYS A 139 30.38 -2.02 -19.32
C LYS A 139 29.82 -3.24 -20.06
N ASP A 140 30.36 -4.42 -19.81
CA ASP A 140 29.99 -5.67 -20.49
C ASP A 140 29.30 -6.66 -19.55
N ASP A 141 28.90 -6.22 -18.34
CA ASP A 141 28.10 -7.03 -17.42
C ASP A 141 26.65 -7.12 -17.93
N ASP A 142 26.02 -8.30 -17.77
CA ASP A 142 24.65 -8.53 -18.20
C ASP A 142 23.62 -7.86 -17.27
N VAL A 143 23.15 -6.67 -17.67
CA VAL A 143 22.10 -5.93 -16.96
C VAL A 143 20.70 -6.47 -17.21
N VAL A 144 20.48 -7.18 -18.33
CA VAL A 144 19.14 -7.63 -18.75
C VAL A 144 18.74 -8.87 -17.97
N LEU A 145 19.59 -9.89 -17.93
CA LEU A 145 19.34 -11.10 -17.16
C LEU A 145 19.41 -10.82 -15.65
N SER A 146 20.37 -10.01 -15.21
CA SER A 146 20.45 -9.59 -13.81
C SER A 146 19.19 -8.84 -13.37
N GLY A 147 18.72 -7.88 -14.18
CA GLY A 147 17.48 -7.16 -13.90
C GLY A 147 16.24 -8.07 -13.90
N LEU A 148 16.12 -8.97 -14.88
CA LEU A 148 14.98 -9.88 -14.97
C LEU A 148 14.95 -10.88 -13.80
N THR A 149 16.09 -11.46 -13.45
CA THR A 149 16.18 -12.44 -12.36
C THR A 149 15.96 -11.79 -11.01
N ALA A 150 16.53 -10.61 -10.76
CA ALA A 150 16.32 -9.85 -9.54
C ALA A 150 14.84 -9.48 -9.36
N THR A 151 14.22 -8.87 -10.38
CA THR A 151 12.80 -8.48 -10.33
C THR A 151 11.89 -9.70 -10.18
N SER A 152 12.10 -10.77 -10.96
CA SER A 152 11.27 -11.98 -10.87
C SER A 152 11.39 -12.68 -9.52
N THR A 153 12.60 -12.73 -8.94
CA THR A 153 12.82 -13.34 -7.62
C THR A 153 12.18 -12.50 -6.52
N ASN A 154 12.26 -11.17 -6.62
CA ASN A 154 11.60 -10.26 -5.71
C ASN A 154 10.08 -10.48 -5.70
N GLU A 155 9.43 -10.44 -6.86
CA GLU A 155 7.97 -10.63 -6.97
C GLU A 155 7.53 -12.03 -6.54
N PHE A 156 8.33 -13.05 -6.83
CA PHE A 156 8.03 -14.40 -6.38
C PHE A 156 8.09 -14.50 -4.85
N CYS A 157 9.12 -13.96 -4.21
CA CYS A 157 9.27 -14.04 -2.76
C CYS A 157 8.31 -13.10 -2.01
N GLU A 158 8.25 -11.83 -2.39
CA GLU A 158 7.47 -10.82 -1.68
C GLU A 158 5.97 -10.97 -1.95
N VAL A 159 5.57 -10.98 -3.23
CA VAL A 159 4.16 -10.98 -3.61
C VAL A 159 3.57 -12.38 -3.54
N CYS A 160 4.23 -13.38 -4.13
CA CYS A 160 3.67 -14.73 -4.16
C CYS A 160 3.81 -15.43 -2.80
N LEU A 161 5.03 -15.62 -2.28
CA LEU A 161 5.21 -16.31 -0.99
C LEU A 161 4.66 -15.48 0.17
N GLY A 162 4.94 -14.17 0.23
CA GLY A 162 4.41 -13.29 1.28
C GLY A 162 2.88 -13.23 1.29
N GLY A 163 2.25 -13.15 0.12
CA GLY A 163 0.80 -13.24 -0.02
C GLY A 163 0.23 -14.60 0.38
N MET A 164 0.87 -15.69 -0.03
CA MET A 164 0.45 -17.06 0.34
C MET A 164 0.62 -17.37 1.83
N ILE A 165 1.51 -16.68 2.54
CA ILE A 165 1.65 -16.81 3.99
C ILE A 165 0.59 -15.93 4.68
N THR A 166 0.49 -14.66 4.29
CA THR A 166 -0.30 -13.65 5.01
C THR A 166 -1.80 -13.81 4.79
N ILE A 167 -2.26 -14.02 3.55
CA ILE A 167 -3.70 -14.06 3.24
C ILE A 167 -4.36 -15.26 3.95
N PRO A 168 -3.88 -16.52 3.81
CA PRO A 168 -4.48 -17.64 4.52
C PRO A 168 -4.42 -17.50 6.04
N ALA A 169 -3.31 -16.99 6.58
CA ALA A 169 -3.17 -16.72 8.01
C ALA A 169 -4.23 -15.73 8.50
N ALA A 170 -4.42 -14.62 7.78
CA ALA A 170 -5.43 -13.62 8.10
C ALA A 170 -6.85 -14.21 8.04
N PHE A 171 -7.14 -15.04 7.04
CA PHE A 171 -8.45 -15.67 6.94
C PHE A 171 -8.71 -16.69 8.05
N LEU A 172 -7.71 -17.48 8.46
CA LEU A 172 -7.86 -18.54 9.46
C LEU A 172 -7.84 -18.03 10.91
N PHE A 173 -7.03 -17.02 11.21
CA PHE A 173 -6.76 -16.61 12.59
C PHE A 173 -7.39 -15.28 12.99
N LEU A 174 -7.77 -14.42 12.04
CA LEU A 174 -8.44 -13.15 12.33
C LEU A 174 -9.96 -13.31 12.23
N SER A 175 -10.70 -12.59 13.06
CA SER A 175 -12.17 -12.53 12.98
C SER A 175 -12.63 -11.57 11.88
N ALA A 176 -13.93 -11.52 11.59
CA ALA A 176 -14.45 -10.52 10.64
C ALA A 176 -14.29 -9.08 11.14
N ALA A 177 -14.34 -8.88 12.46
CA ALA A 177 -14.13 -7.56 13.07
C ALA A 177 -12.67 -7.08 12.96
N ASP A 178 -11.71 -8.01 12.88
CA ASP A 178 -10.29 -7.70 12.69
C ASP A 178 -9.96 -7.38 11.23
N LEU A 179 -10.76 -7.86 10.28
CA LEU A 179 -10.58 -7.64 8.84
C LEU A 179 -11.38 -6.44 8.37
N THR A 180 -11.12 -5.29 8.99
CA THR A 180 -11.73 -4.03 8.55
C THR A 180 -11.26 -3.69 7.13
N PRO A 181 -12.02 -2.84 6.39
CA PRO A 181 -11.57 -2.35 5.10
C PRO A 181 -10.20 -1.65 5.15
N GLU A 182 -9.79 -1.04 6.28
CA GLU A 182 -8.45 -0.46 6.41
C GLU A 182 -7.37 -1.56 6.44
N VAL A 183 -7.57 -2.59 7.27
CA VAL A 183 -6.62 -3.70 7.42
C VAL A 183 -6.50 -4.49 6.11
N LEU A 184 -7.62 -4.71 5.40
CA LEU A 184 -7.63 -5.41 4.11
C LEU A 184 -6.97 -4.61 2.98
N LYS A 185 -6.99 -3.27 3.05
CA LYS A 185 -6.31 -2.39 2.09
C LYS A 185 -4.80 -2.31 2.36
N SER A 186 -4.36 -2.57 3.59
CA SER A 186 -2.95 -2.54 3.97
C SER A 186 -2.40 -3.95 4.16
N GLY A 187 -1.73 -4.47 3.13
CA GLY A 187 -1.02 -5.76 3.23
C GLY A 187 -0.01 -5.80 4.37
N PHE A 188 0.58 -4.65 4.71
CA PHE A 188 1.46 -4.48 5.87
C PHE A 188 0.70 -4.69 7.19
N GLN A 189 -0.39 -3.95 7.44
CA GLN A 189 -1.17 -4.10 8.67
C GLN A 189 -1.74 -5.52 8.80
N LEU A 190 -2.22 -6.09 7.70
CA LEU A 190 -2.72 -7.46 7.65
C LEU A 190 -1.68 -8.48 8.11
N GLY A 191 -0.43 -8.37 7.65
CA GLY A 191 0.67 -9.22 8.08
C GLY A 191 1.00 -9.07 9.56
N PHE A 192 1.00 -7.82 10.06
CA PHE A 192 1.31 -7.52 11.47
C PHE A 192 0.18 -7.89 12.44
N MET A 193 -1.05 -8.10 11.97
CA MET A 193 -2.14 -8.65 12.79
C MET A 193 -2.23 -10.17 12.68
N ALA A 194 -2.15 -10.72 11.47
CA ALA A 194 -2.38 -12.14 11.22
C ALA A 194 -1.27 -13.03 11.79
N LEU A 195 0.00 -12.65 11.60
CA LEU A 195 1.12 -13.52 11.94
C LEU A 195 1.31 -13.69 13.46
N PRO A 196 1.18 -12.65 14.31
CA PRO A 196 1.13 -12.85 15.75
C PRO A 196 0.04 -13.81 16.20
N ALA A 197 -1.15 -13.76 15.58
CA ALA A 197 -2.25 -14.66 15.90
C ALA A 197 -1.92 -16.12 15.55
N VAL A 198 -1.18 -16.36 14.46
CA VAL A 198 -0.64 -17.68 14.11
C VAL A 198 0.36 -18.14 15.18
N PHE A 199 1.35 -17.30 15.52
CA PHE A 199 2.39 -17.66 16.48
C PHE A 199 1.81 -17.96 17.87
N ALA A 200 0.77 -17.24 18.29
CA ALA A 200 0.08 -17.48 19.56
C ALA A 200 -0.53 -18.91 19.68
N LYS A 201 -0.80 -19.57 18.55
CA LYS A 201 -1.32 -20.94 18.51
C LYS A 201 -0.23 -22.00 18.28
N MET A 202 0.99 -21.58 17.95
CA MET A 202 2.12 -22.49 17.71
C MET A 202 2.85 -22.84 19.01
N PRO A 203 3.26 -24.10 19.19
CA PRO A 203 4.26 -24.44 20.21
C PRO A 203 5.53 -23.61 19.99
N MET A 204 6.10 -23.06 21.05
CA MET A 204 7.24 -22.12 20.98
C MET A 204 6.96 -20.86 20.13
N GLY A 205 5.70 -20.42 20.06
CA GLY A 205 5.26 -19.25 19.29
C GLY A 205 6.10 -17.99 19.48
N ASN A 206 6.51 -17.68 20.72
CA ASN A 206 7.35 -16.51 21.00
C ASN A 206 8.73 -16.58 20.33
N LEU A 207 9.33 -17.78 20.23
CA LEU A 207 10.61 -17.97 19.54
C LEU A 207 10.45 -17.74 18.04
N PHE A 208 9.46 -18.39 17.42
CA PHE A 208 9.21 -18.26 15.98
C PHE A 208 8.76 -16.85 15.60
N GLY A 209 7.90 -16.22 16.41
CA GLY A 209 7.53 -14.82 16.24
C GLY A 209 8.72 -13.89 16.38
N GLY A 210 9.57 -14.11 17.38
CA GLY A 210 10.82 -13.34 17.55
C GLY A 210 11.74 -13.45 16.33
N LEU A 211 11.97 -14.66 15.82
CA LEU A 211 12.76 -14.89 14.61
C LEU A 211 12.15 -14.23 13.37
N TRP A 212 10.83 -14.32 13.22
CA TRP A 212 10.10 -13.71 12.10
C TRP A 212 10.22 -12.19 12.10
N PHE A 213 9.92 -11.53 13.21
CA PHE A 213 10.01 -10.08 13.28
C PHE A 213 11.45 -9.58 13.24
N PHE A 214 12.41 -10.35 13.76
CA PHE A 214 13.83 -10.06 13.58
C PHE A 214 14.25 -10.16 12.10
N MET A 215 13.75 -11.15 11.36
CA MET A 215 13.96 -11.24 9.91
C MET A 215 13.36 -10.04 9.17
N LEU A 216 12.13 -9.63 9.49
CA LEU A 216 11.53 -8.42 8.91
C LEU A 216 12.34 -7.15 9.22
N PHE A 217 12.85 -7.03 10.45
CA PHE A 217 13.73 -5.94 10.84
C PHE A 217 15.05 -5.95 10.03
N ALA A 218 15.68 -7.10 9.88
CA ALA A 218 16.89 -7.24 9.07
C ALA A 218 16.61 -6.91 7.58
N ALA A 219 15.47 -7.35 7.04
CA ALA A 219 15.04 -7.02 5.68
C ALA A 219 14.87 -5.49 5.51
N ALA A 220 14.21 -4.81 6.45
CA ALA A 220 14.02 -3.36 6.42
C ALA A 220 15.35 -2.59 6.46
N ILE A 221 16.36 -3.07 7.21
CA ILE A 221 17.70 -2.47 7.22
C ILE A 221 18.34 -2.53 5.83
N THR A 222 18.26 -3.67 5.15
CA THR A 222 18.91 -3.82 3.83
C THR A 222 18.36 -2.85 2.80
N SER A 223 17.03 -2.69 2.74
CA SER A 223 16.39 -1.70 1.87
C SER A 223 16.75 -0.26 2.26
N SER A 224 16.74 0.05 3.55
CA SER A 224 17.11 1.38 4.05
C SER A 224 18.53 1.78 3.65
N LEU A 225 19.49 0.85 3.72
CA LEU A 225 20.87 1.11 3.29
C LEU A 225 20.96 1.38 1.78
N SER A 226 20.22 0.61 0.97
CA SER A 226 20.13 0.82 -0.48
C SER A 226 19.55 2.18 -0.85
N MET A 227 18.52 2.64 -0.13
CA MET A 227 17.89 3.95 -0.35
C MET A 227 18.81 5.14 -0.07
N LEU A 228 19.77 4.99 0.87
CA LEU A 228 20.73 6.06 1.18
C LEU A 228 21.84 6.17 0.12
N GLN A 229 22.13 5.08 -0.61
CA GLN A 229 23.28 5.03 -1.50
C GLN A 229 23.26 6.09 -2.62
N PRO A 230 22.15 6.36 -3.33
CA PRO A 230 22.10 7.43 -4.34
C PRO A 230 22.43 8.81 -3.76
N ALA A 231 21.94 9.11 -2.54
CA ALA A 231 22.22 10.38 -1.88
C ALA A 231 23.70 10.49 -1.45
N ILE A 232 24.29 9.40 -0.95
CA ILE A 232 25.72 9.35 -0.62
C ILE A 232 26.56 9.58 -1.88
N ALA A 233 26.27 8.86 -2.96
CA ALA A 233 26.97 9.01 -4.24
C ALA A 233 26.85 10.43 -4.79
N PHE A 234 25.66 11.03 -4.69
CA PHE A 234 25.44 12.42 -5.08
C PHE A 234 26.31 13.41 -4.29
N LEU A 235 26.45 13.23 -2.97
CA LEU A 235 27.31 14.09 -2.15
C LEU A 235 28.80 13.90 -2.48
N GLU A 236 29.24 12.65 -2.68
CA GLU A 236 30.61 12.33 -3.06
C GLU A 236 30.98 12.91 -4.43
N GLU A 237 30.12 12.72 -5.44
CA GLU A 237 30.41 13.13 -6.82
C GLU A 237 30.06 14.59 -7.14
N GLY A 238 29.01 15.13 -6.51
CA GLY A 238 28.54 16.49 -6.75
C GLY A 238 29.35 17.55 -6.00
N PHE A 239 29.86 17.18 -4.81
CA PHE A 239 30.54 18.10 -3.90
C PHE A 239 31.97 17.68 -3.56
N GLY A 240 32.44 16.52 -4.02
CA GLY A 240 33.77 16.02 -3.70
C GLY A 240 33.94 15.67 -2.21
N MET A 241 32.83 15.44 -1.51
CA MET A 241 32.85 15.10 -0.10
C MET A 241 33.39 13.69 0.09
N GLY A 242 34.28 13.48 1.08
CA GLY A 242 34.73 12.14 1.42
C GLY A 242 33.59 11.30 2.01
N ARG A 243 33.59 9.99 1.75
CA ARG A 243 32.53 9.05 2.18
C ARG A 243 32.10 9.18 3.63
N ARG A 244 33.05 9.31 4.56
CA ARG A 244 32.75 9.45 6.00
C ARG A 244 31.90 10.71 6.26
N LEU A 245 32.23 11.82 5.61
CA LEU A 245 31.52 13.08 5.75
C LEU A 245 30.12 12.98 5.12
N SER A 246 30.03 12.45 3.88
CA SER A 246 28.75 12.23 3.20
C SER A 246 27.78 11.38 4.02
N VAL A 247 28.26 10.25 4.54
CA VAL A 247 27.47 9.35 5.40
C VAL A 247 27.06 10.06 6.69
N THR A 248 27.97 10.78 7.34
CA THR A 248 27.67 11.45 8.63
C THR A 248 26.62 12.55 8.44
N CYS A 249 26.79 13.41 7.43
CA CYS A 249 25.85 14.47 7.10
C CYS A 249 24.47 13.90 6.75
N LEU A 250 24.42 12.90 5.87
CA LEU A 250 23.15 12.27 5.49
C LEU A 250 22.50 11.58 6.69
N SER A 251 23.25 10.87 7.52
CA SER A 251 22.73 10.20 8.72
C SER A 251 22.17 11.22 9.72
N MET A 252 22.83 12.35 9.94
CA MET A 252 22.32 13.43 10.79
C MET A 252 21.02 14.03 10.22
N LEU A 253 20.98 14.26 8.91
CA LEU A 253 19.79 14.77 8.23
C LEU A 253 18.61 13.80 8.36
N THR A 254 18.82 12.51 8.07
CA THR A 254 17.77 11.49 8.15
C THR A 254 17.35 11.20 9.59
N ALA A 255 18.28 11.22 10.55
CA ALA A 255 17.94 11.04 11.96
C ALA A 255 17.13 12.23 12.50
N THR A 256 17.53 13.46 12.19
CA THR A 256 16.82 14.66 12.64
C THR A 256 15.45 14.77 11.97
N GLY A 257 15.39 14.54 10.65
CA GLY A 257 14.13 14.49 9.93
C GLY A 257 13.21 13.38 10.44
N GLY A 258 13.74 12.17 10.63
CA GLY A 258 12.99 11.04 11.16
C GLY A 258 12.44 11.29 12.57
N LEU A 259 13.24 11.85 13.47
CA LEU A 259 12.78 12.22 14.82
C LEU A 259 11.68 13.28 14.81
N LEU A 260 11.79 14.28 13.93
CA LEU A 260 10.75 15.29 13.74
C LEU A 260 9.44 14.63 13.32
N VAL A 261 9.49 13.73 12.34
CA VAL A 261 8.30 13.01 11.87
C VAL A 261 7.70 12.18 12.98
N VAL A 262 8.50 11.36 13.67
CA VAL A 262 8.04 10.53 14.80
C VAL A 262 7.37 11.38 15.88
N TYR A 263 7.94 12.55 16.21
CA TYR A 263 7.39 13.44 17.21
C TYR A 263 6.01 14.01 16.83
N PHE A 264 5.83 14.39 15.57
CA PHE A 264 4.56 14.94 15.07
C PHE A 264 3.57 13.87 14.60
N SER A 265 3.95 12.59 14.61
CA SER A 265 3.17 11.47 14.08
C SER A 265 2.19 10.86 15.10
N LYS A 266 1.49 11.72 15.85
CA LYS A 266 0.31 11.29 16.62
C LYS A 266 -0.71 10.69 15.65
N ASP A 267 -1.20 9.50 15.96
CA ASP A 267 -2.11 8.71 15.11
C ASP A 267 -1.61 8.52 13.66
N LEU A 268 -0.29 8.47 13.45
CA LEU A 268 0.38 8.30 12.14
C LEU A 268 0.20 9.44 11.13
N ILE A 269 -0.47 10.53 11.50
CA ILE A 269 -0.82 11.62 10.57
C ILE A 269 0.41 12.18 9.83
N ALA A 270 1.49 12.51 10.56
CA ALA A 270 2.69 13.07 9.93
C ALA A 270 3.42 12.07 9.03
N LEU A 271 3.45 10.80 9.43
CA LEU A 271 4.04 9.72 8.64
C LEU A 271 3.24 9.51 7.34
N ASP A 272 1.92 9.46 7.43
CA ASP A 272 1.03 9.25 6.29
C ASP A 272 1.16 10.38 5.25
N VAL A 273 1.30 11.63 5.68
CA VAL A 273 1.53 12.77 4.77
C VAL A 273 2.83 12.59 4.00
N LEU A 274 3.91 12.18 4.67
CA LEU A 274 5.20 11.96 4.01
C LEU A 274 5.20 10.74 3.09
N ASP A 275 4.65 9.62 3.55
CA ASP A 275 4.54 8.39 2.78
C ASP A 275 3.73 8.62 1.50
N PHE A 276 2.65 9.39 1.60
CA PHE A 276 1.85 9.75 0.46
C PHE A 276 2.59 10.70 -0.50
N TRP A 277 3.01 11.88 -0.05
CA TRP A 277 3.56 12.88 -0.96
C TRP A 277 4.95 12.52 -1.49
N VAL A 278 5.83 12.01 -0.62
CA VAL A 278 7.20 11.66 -0.99
C VAL A 278 7.26 10.23 -1.49
N GLY A 279 6.74 9.28 -0.71
CA GLY A 279 6.75 7.84 -1.01
C GLY A 279 5.95 7.51 -2.27
N THR A 280 4.78 8.11 -2.45
CA THR A 280 3.89 7.80 -3.58
C THR A 280 4.03 8.81 -4.72
N VAL A 281 3.67 10.07 -4.48
CA VAL A 281 3.48 11.06 -5.55
C VAL A 281 4.82 11.45 -6.22
N CYS A 282 5.82 11.85 -5.43
CA CYS A 282 7.13 12.26 -5.98
C CYS A 282 7.82 11.13 -6.74
N ILE A 283 7.82 9.91 -6.19
CA ILE A 283 8.40 8.74 -6.85
C ILE A 283 7.69 8.41 -8.15
N PHE A 284 6.36 8.48 -8.18
CA PHE A 284 5.59 8.27 -9.41
C PHE A 284 5.96 9.28 -10.49
N VAL A 285 6.07 10.57 -10.12
CA VAL A 285 6.49 11.64 -11.04
C VAL A 285 7.91 11.38 -11.56
N LEU A 286 8.85 11.02 -10.69
CA LEU A 286 10.22 10.69 -11.07
C LEU A 286 10.31 9.47 -11.98
N ALA A 287 9.54 8.42 -11.69
CA ALA A 287 9.44 7.24 -12.55
C ALA A 287 8.89 7.60 -13.94
N THR A 288 7.85 8.44 -13.99
CA THR A 288 7.29 8.95 -15.25
C THR A 288 8.33 9.71 -16.06
N MET A 289 9.11 10.60 -15.40
CA MET A 289 10.21 11.31 -16.04
C MET A 289 11.29 10.36 -16.56
N GLN A 290 11.68 9.34 -15.79
CA GLN A 290 12.68 8.35 -16.22
C GLN A 290 12.23 7.59 -17.47
N VAL A 291 10.97 7.15 -17.53
CA VAL A 291 10.42 6.47 -18.72
C VAL A 291 10.41 7.42 -19.93
N LEU A 292 10.02 8.69 -19.75
CA LEU A 292 10.08 9.69 -20.82
C LEU A 292 11.51 9.94 -21.31
N VAL A 293 12.48 10.00 -20.40
CA VAL A 293 13.91 10.13 -20.75
C VAL A 293 14.34 8.94 -21.60
N VAL A 294 14.08 7.70 -21.19
CA VAL A 294 14.49 6.50 -21.96
C VAL A 294 13.74 6.41 -23.29
N GLY A 295 12.42 6.64 -23.28
CA GLY A 295 11.56 6.51 -24.46
C GLY A 295 11.83 7.56 -25.55
N TRP A 296 12.18 8.79 -25.14
CA TRP A 296 12.21 9.95 -26.03
C TRP A 296 13.53 10.72 -26.00
N ALA A 297 14.03 11.12 -24.83
CA ALA A 297 15.22 11.98 -24.74
C ALA A 297 16.53 11.24 -25.06
N PHE A 298 16.79 10.13 -24.37
CA PHE A 298 17.89 9.22 -24.66
C PHE A 298 17.61 8.39 -25.92
N GLY A 299 16.35 8.03 -26.11
CA GLY A 299 15.86 7.34 -27.29
C GLY A 299 16.00 5.83 -27.21
N VAL A 300 14.93 5.13 -27.61
CA VAL A 300 14.81 3.68 -27.56
C VAL A 300 15.90 2.93 -28.33
N LYS A 301 16.38 3.46 -29.47
CA LYS A 301 17.42 2.78 -30.26
C LYS A 301 18.74 2.68 -29.50
N ARG A 302 19.16 3.77 -28.85
CA ARG A 302 20.36 3.78 -28.00
C ARG A 302 20.19 2.87 -26.79
N ALA A 303 19.01 2.91 -26.16
CA ALA A 303 18.69 2.01 -25.05
C ALA A 303 18.74 0.53 -25.46
N GLN A 304 18.28 0.20 -26.67
CA GLN A 304 18.38 -1.14 -27.25
C GLN A 304 19.84 -1.58 -27.41
N GLU A 305 20.67 -0.72 -28.01
CA GLU A 305 22.09 -1.00 -28.25
C GLU A 305 22.85 -1.21 -26.95
N GLU A 306 22.69 -0.30 -25.98
CA GLU A 306 23.31 -0.41 -24.65
C GLU A 306 22.81 -1.66 -23.89
N SER A 307 21.51 -1.95 -23.94
CA SER A 307 20.97 -3.15 -23.28
C SER A 307 21.43 -4.47 -23.90
N ALA A 308 21.82 -4.46 -25.18
CA ALA A 308 22.30 -5.65 -25.87
C ALA A 308 23.78 -5.93 -25.58
N ARG A 309 24.49 -4.96 -25.00
CA ARG A 309 25.90 -5.08 -24.65
C ARG A 309 26.05 -5.98 -23.42
N GLY A 310 26.86 -7.04 -23.54
CA GLY A 310 27.07 -8.01 -22.45
C GLY A 310 25.88 -8.93 -22.14
N ALA A 311 24.71 -8.71 -22.77
CA ALA A 311 23.49 -9.42 -22.44
C ALA A 311 23.45 -10.86 -22.99
N ALA A 312 23.05 -11.81 -22.15
CA ALA A 312 22.85 -13.21 -22.51
C ALA A 312 21.63 -13.43 -23.42
N PHE A 313 20.63 -12.55 -23.35
CA PHE A 313 19.49 -12.59 -24.26
C PHE A 313 19.03 -11.18 -24.68
N LYS A 314 18.44 -11.08 -25.87
CA LYS A 314 17.95 -9.82 -26.43
C LYS A 314 16.55 -9.51 -25.93
N VAL A 315 16.35 -8.27 -25.49
CA VAL A 315 15.05 -7.76 -25.10
C VAL A 315 14.08 -7.79 -26.30
N PRO A 316 12.88 -8.39 -26.17
CA PRO A 316 11.90 -8.47 -27.27
C PRO A 316 11.50 -7.10 -27.80
N ARG A 317 11.23 -7.00 -29.12
CA ARG A 317 10.84 -5.73 -29.77
C ARG A 317 9.60 -5.08 -29.16
N VAL A 318 8.65 -5.90 -28.69
CA VAL A 318 7.41 -5.44 -28.06
C VAL A 318 7.70 -4.62 -26.81
N PHE A 319 8.69 -5.01 -26.00
CA PHE A 319 9.07 -4.30 -24.77
C PHE A 319 9.41 -2.82 -25.04
N TRP A 320 10.12 -2.56 -26.12
CA TRP A 320 10.52 -1.21 -26.50
C TRP A 320 9.36 -0.34 -26.98
N PHE A 321 8.35 -0.95 -27.63
CA PHE A 321 7.09 -0.27 -27.92
C PHE A 321 6.33 0.08 -26.63
N LEU A 322 6.32 -0.84 -25.65
CA LEU A 322 5.70 -0.61 -24.35
C LEU A 322 6.37 0.56 -23.61
N ILE A 323 7.70 0.59 -23.53
CA ILE A 323 8.44 1.67 -22.87
C ILE A 323 8.25 3.02 -23.57
N LYS A 324 8.17 3.04 -24.90
CA LYS A 324 8.06 4.31 -25.64
C LYS A 324 6.68 4.94 -25.58
N TYR A 325 5.63 4.12 -25.67
CA TYR A 325 4.27 4.59 -25.86
C TYR A 325 3.33 4.17 -24.74
N VAL A 326 3.29 2.89 -24.40
CA VAL A 326 2.30 2.37 -23.45
C VAL A 326 2.57 2.85 -22.03
N ALA A 327 3.81 2.72 -21.53
CA ALA A 327 4.16 3.11 -20.18
C ALA A 327 3.99 4.62 -19.94
N PRO A 328 4.48 5.55 -20.80
CA PRO A 328 4.22 6.97 -20.62
C PRO A 328 2.73 7.33 -20.64
N VAL A 329 1.96 6.79 -21.60
CA VAL A 329 0.53 7.07 -21.69
C VAL A 329 -0.20 6.56 -20.45
N TYR A 330 0.10 5.33 -20.04
CA TYR A 330 -0.48 4.73 -18.84
C TYR A 330 -0.19 5.56 -17.59
N LEU A 331 1.07 5.94 -17.37
CA LEU A 331 1.47 6.74 -16.21
C LEU A 331 0.85 8.13 -16.21
N LEU A 332 0.83 8.82 -17.36
CA LEU A 332 0.22 10.14 -17.48
C LEU A 332 -1.30 10.10 -17.28
N VAL A 333 -1.99 9.14 -17.89
CA VAL A 333 -3.44 8.98 -17.74
C VAL A 333 -3.81 8.69 -16.29
N ILE A 334 -3.10 7.77 -15.64
CA ILE A 334 -3.32 7.46 -14.23
C ILE A 334 -3.06 8.67 -13.34
N PHE A 335 -1.95 9.37 -13.57
CA PHE A 335 -1.61 10.54 -12.78
C PHE A 335 -2.67 11.64 -12.92
N ILE A 336 -3.14 11.89 -14.14
CA ILE A 336 -4.19 12.89 -14.39
C ILE A 336 -5.52 12.46 -13.76
N ALA A 337 -5.93 11.20 -13.95
CA ALA A 337 -7.16 10.66 -13.37
C ALA A 337 -7.12 10.70 -11.84
N TRP A 338 -5.97 10.33 -11.26
CA TRP A 338 -5.74 10.41 -9.83
C TRP A 338 -5.78 11.85 -9.33
N CYS A 339 -5.13 12.80 -10.02
CA CYS A 339 -5.16 14.22 -9.67
C CYS A 339 -6.60 14.74 -9.66
N TYR A 340 -7.40 14.36 -10.66
CA TYR A 340 -8.80 14.79 -10.77
C TYR A 340 -9.67 14.23 -9.63
N GLN A 341 -9.48 12.95 -9.26
CA GLN A 341 -10.32 12.29 -8.26
C GLN A 341 -9.88 12.58 -6.81
N ASN A 342 -8.58 12.54 -6.55
CA ASN A 342 -8.03 12.48 -5.19
C ASN A 342 -7.59 13.84 -4.66
N VAL A 343 -7.13 14.77 -5.51
CA VAL A 343 -6.68 16.10 -5.02
C VAL A 343 -7.84 16.90 -4.41
N PRO A 344 -9.03 16.99 -5.01
CA PRO A 344 -10.16 17.69 -4.39
C PRO A 344 -10.56 17.05 -3.06
N ALA A 345 -10.62 15.70 -3.03
CA ALA A 345 -10.96 14.95 -1.82
C ALA A 345 -9.93 15.15 -0.71
N TYR A 346 -8.63 15.14 -1.04
CA TYR A 346 -7.55 15.41 -0.10
C TYR A 346 -7.66 16.82 0.50
N ILE A 347 -7.90 17.83 -0.34
CA ILE A 347 -8.08 19.22 0.11
C ILE A 347 -9.28 19.34 1.04
N SER A 348 -10.42 18.73 0.68
CA SER A 348 -11.60 18.74 1.55
C SER A 348 -11.37 18.02 2.87
N ASN A 349 -10.66 16.89 2.85
CA ASN A 349 -10.35 16.12 4.07
C ASN A 349 -9.48 16.96 5.00
N VAL A 350 -8.42 17.59 4.49
CA VAL A 350 -7.54 18.47 5.28
C VAL A 350 -8.30 19.69 5.82
N ALA A 351 -9.24 20.24 5.06
CA ALA A 351 -10.08 21.36 5.51
C ALA A 351 -10.99 20.97 6.69
N ASN A 352 -11.47 19.73 6.70
CA ASN A 352 -12.39 19.18 7.71
C ASN A 352 -11.68 18.62 8.96
N LEU A 353 -10.33 18.56 8.98
CA LEU A 353 -9.58 18.14 10.15
C LEU A 353 -9.68 19.15 11.30
N ASN A 354 -9.52 18.66 12.53
CA ASN A 354 -9.39 19.49 13.72
C ASN A 354 -8.16 20.42 13.59
N SER A 355 -8.16 21.53 14.34
CA SER A 355 -7.11 22.56 14.21
C SER A 355 -5.69 22.05 14.51
N GLU A 356 -5.55 21.09 15.43
CA GLU A 356 -4.28 20.44 15.78
C GLU A 356 -3.77 19.59 14.60
N ASP A 357 -4.58 18.66 14.11
CA ASP A 357 -4.22 17.74 13.01
C ASP A 357 -3.94 18.49 11.71
N ARG A 358 -4.76 19.50 11.39
CA ARG A 358 -4.55 20.36 10.23
C ARG A 358 -3.22 21.13 10.35
N GLY A 359 -2.86 21.57 11.55
CA GLY A 359 -1.57 22.20 11.82
C GLY A 359 -0.40 21.27 11.51
N THR A 360 -0.48 20.00 11.95
CA THR A 360 0.50 18.96 11.66
C THR A 360 0.65 18.70 10.16
N VAL A 361 -0.47 18.55 9.44
CA VAL A 361 -0.45 18.33 7.98
C VAL A 361 0.22 19.49 7.25
N LEU A 362 -0.15 20.74 7.58
CA LEU A 362 0.44 21.93 6.95
C LEU A 362 1.93 22.06 7.27
N LEU A 363 2.34 21.74 8.50
CA LEU A 363 3.75 21.71 8.90
C LEU A 363 4.53 20.69 8.06
N MET A 364 3.99 19.47 7.86
CA MET A 364 4.64 18.44 7.06
C MET A 364 4.73 18.83 5.58
N LEU A 365 3.68 19.45 5.02
CA LEU A 365 3.73 19.98 3.66
C LEU A 365 4.79 21.08 3.50
N ALA A 366 4.89 21.99 4.46
CA ALA A 366 5.93 23.01 4.48
C ALA A 366 7.33 22.37 4.59
N PHE A 367 7.48 21.35 5.44
CA PHE A 367 8.73 20.60 5.59
C PHE A 367 9.15 19.93 4.27
N ILE A 368 8.23 19.24 3.59
CA ILE A 368 8.46 18.63 2.28
C ILE A 368 8.88 19.71 1.27
N PHE A 369 8.17 20.83 1.23
CA PHE A 369 8.48 21.92 0.30
C PHE A 369 9.88 22.51 0.53
N VAL A 370 10.27 22.71 1.79
CA VAL A 370 11.63 23.16 2.16
C VAL A 370 12.68 22.12 1.73
N LEU A 371 12.44 20.83 1.94
CA LEU A 371 13.35 19.77 1.49
C LEU A 371 13.49 19.74 -0.03
N LEU A 372 12.40 19.89 -0.79
CA LEU A 372 12.43 19.93 -2.25
C LEU A 372 13.25 21.12 -2.76
N ILE A 373 13.09 22.31 -2.15
CA ILE A 373 13.91 23.48 -2.49
C ILE A 373 15.37 23.22 -2.14
N PHE A 374 15.66 22.71 -0.94
CA PHE A 374 17.01 22.44 -0.48
C PHE A 374 17.74 21.47 -1.40
N PHE A 375 17.14 20.31 -1.70
CA PHE A 375 17.74 19.34 -2.62
C PHE A 375 17.78 19.84 -4.06
N GLY A 376 16.78 20.60 -4.51
CA GLY A 376 16.80 21.25 -5.82
C GLY A 376 17.97 22.23 -5.97
N MET A 377 18.27 23.01 -4.93
CA MET A 377 19.45 23.88 -4.88
C MET A 377 20.75 23.09 -4.89
N LEU A 378 20.83 21.99 -4.13
CA LEU A 378 22.02 21.13 -4.15
C LEU A 378 22.25 20.52 -5.54
N VAL A 379 21.20 20.03 -6.20
CA VAL A 379 21.29 19.49 -7.58
C VAL A 379 21.74 20.57 -8.56
N HIS A 380 21.22 21.79 -8.44
CA HIS A 380 21.66 22.91 -9.27
C HIS A 380 23.15 23.22 -9.07
N LEU A 381 23.62 23.26 -7.83
CA LEU A 381 25.01 23.54 -7.49
C LEU A 381 25.95 22.42 -7.95
N ALA A 382 25.58 21.16 -7.72
CA ALA A 382 26.30 20.00 -8.23
C ALA A 382 26.37 20.01 -9.77
N GLY A 383 25.27 20.35 -10.44
CA GLY A 383 25.22 20.50 -11.90
C GLY A 383 26.19 21.56 -12.41
N LYS A 384 26.31 22.71 -11.73
CA LYS A 384 27.30 23.74 -12.04
C LYS A 384 28.74 23.21 -11.88
N ASN A 385 29.01 22.47 -10.81
CA ASN A 385 30.32 21.83 -10.59
C ASN A 385 30.65 20.82 -11.69
N TRP A 386 29.71 19.96 -12.07
CA TRP A 386 29.91 19.00 -13.17
C TRP A 386 30.15 19.66 -14.52
N LYS A 387 29.46 20.77 -14.82
CA LYS A 387 29.73 21.58 -16.02
C LYS A 387 31.14 22.16 -15.98
N ALA A 388 31.55 22.74 -14.85
CA ALA A 388 32.89 23.30 -14.67
C ALA A 388 34.00 22.24 -14.82
N GLN A 389 33.73 20.99 -14.41
CA GLN A 389 34.63 19.85 -14.55
C GLN A 389 34.58 19.20 -15.95
N GLY A 390 33.74 19.69 -16.88
CA GLY A 390 33.59 19.12 -18.22
C GLY A 390 32.87 17.77 -18.28
N ARG A 391 32.31 17.28 -17.16
CA ARG A 391 31.63 15.96 -17.09
C ARG A 391 30.36 15.89 -17.95
N LEU A 392 29.79 17.04 -18.30
CA LEU A 392 28.58 17.16 -19.12
C LEU A 392 28.86 17.49 -20.60
N ALA A 393 30.13 17.59 -21.02
CA ALA A 393 30.49 17.98 -22.39
C ALA A 393 30.04 16.98 -23.48
N HIS A 394 29.69 15.74 -23.11
CA HIS A 394 29.10 14.76 -24.02
C HIS A 394 27.59 14.97 -24.25
N ALA A 395 26.89 15.65 -23.34
CA ALA A 395 25.47 15.94 -23.46
C ALA A 395 25.17 17.05 -24.48
N ASP A 396 26.14 17.92 -24.75
CA ASP A 396 26.05 19.02 -25.72
C ASP A 396 26.37 18.60 -27.17
N ARG A 397 26.71 17.32 -27.41
CA ARG A 397 26.80 16.79 -28.78
C ARG A 397 25.38 16.51 -29.26
N GLU A 398 24.89 17.34 -30.18
CA GLU A 398 23.59 17.14 -30.84
C GLU A 398 23.39 15.68 -31.25
N PRO A 399 22.18 15.13 -31.10
CA PRO A 399 21.89 13.80 -31.61
C PRO A 399 22.17 13.80 -33.10
N GLN A 400 23.19 13.05 -33.53
CA GLN A 400 23.38 12.76 -34.95
C GLN A 400 22.09 12.09 -35.42
N ILE A 401 21.33 12.85 -36.23
CA ILE A 401 20.00 12.55 -36.74
C ILE A 401 20.05 11.30 -37.62
#